data_AF-A0A1S1RH31-F1
#
_entry.id   AF-A0A1S1RH31-F1
#
_cell.length_a   1.000
_cell.length_b   1.000
_cell.length_c   1.000
_cell.angle_alpha   90.00
_cell.angle_beta   90.00
_cell.angle_gamma   90.00
#
_symmetry.space_group_name_H-M   'P 1'
#
loop_
_entity.id
_entity.type
_entity.pdbx_description
1 polymer ?
#
loop_
_entity_poly.entity_id
_entity_poly.type
_entity_poly.pdbx_seq_one_letter_code
_entity_poly.pdbx_strand_id
1 'polypeptide(L)'
;MFGATVSLLEGAALAYLATGVAPPRIGNAHYSTAPFETLACAAGSIVICAADDDLFARLCAVIDRPDPVVDPRPRVNSDRLKARAELKTEIESGLRRRGWRLAQDTPGDGAAHRVHQ
;
A
#
# COMPACT_ATOMS: atom_id res chain seq x y z
N MET A 1 25.14 -15.04 14.04
CA MET A 1 24.63 -14.61 12.73
C MET A 1 23.27 -15.23 12.42
N PHE A 2 23.14 -16.57 12.39
CA PHE A 2 21.87 -17.25 12.08
C PHE A 2 20.66 -16.79 12.91
N GLY A 3 20.74 -16.84 14.24
CA GLY A 3 19.61 -16.46 15.12
C GLY A 3 19.13 -15.03 14.90
N ALA A 4 20.06 -14.08 14.76
CA ALA A 4 19.73 -12.68 14.49
C ALA A 4 19.02 -12.49 13.15
N THR A 5 19.43 -13.20 12.10
CA THR A 5 18.77 -13.14 10.79
C THR A 5 17.34 -13.70 10.84
N VAL A 6 17.14 -14.82 11.55
CA VAL A 6 15.80 -15.42 11.73
C VAL A 6 14.88 -14.47 12.52
N SER A 7 15.41 -13.79 13.55
CA SER A 7 14.64 -12.83 14.35
C SER A 7 14.12 -11.63 13.54
N LEU A 8 14.76 -11.27 12.43
CA LEU A 8 14.38 -10.12 11.58
C LEU A 8 13.34 -10.46 10.50
N LEU A 9 12.90 -11.72 10.37
CA LEU A 9 11.93 -12.11 9.35
C LEU A 9 10.50 -11.59 9.62
N GLU A 10 10.16 -11.30 10.89
CA GLU A 10 8.91 -10.67 11.34
C GLU A 10 7.67 -11.13 10.56
N GLY A 11 7.07 -10.28 9.70
CA GLY A 11 5.83 -10.56 8.99
C GLY A 11 5.89 -11.80 8.07
N ALA A 12 7.06 -12.09 7.49
CA ALA A 12 7.25 -13.29 6.67
C ALA A 12 7.24 -14.57 7.51
N ALA A 13 7.88 -14.53 8.69
CA ALA A 13 7.88 -15.65 9.62
C ALA A 13 6.47 -15.89 10.18
N LEU A 14 5.75 -14.83 10.55
CA LEU A 14 4.37 -14.92 11.03
C LEU A 14 3.43 -15.50 9.96
N ALA A 15 3.55 -15.07 8.70
CA ALA A 15 2.77 -15.61 7.59
C ALA A 15 2.99 -17.12 7.40
N TYR A 16 4.25 -17.57 7.49
CA TYR A 16 4.57 -18.99 7.43
C TYR A 16 4.02 -19.77 8.62
N LEU A 17 4.21 -19.27 9.84
CA LEU A 17 3.72 -19.92 11.06
C LEU A 17 2.19 -20.05 11.08
N ALA A 18 1.46 -19.08 10.54
CA ALA A 18 0.01 -19.09 10.50
C ALA A 18 -0.57 -20.03 9.43
N THR A 19 0.14 -20.25 8.31
CA THR A 19 -0.42 -20.94 7.13
C THR A 19 0.28 -22.26 6.80
N GLY A 20 1.48 -22.49 7.33
CA GLY A 20 2.39 -23.57 6.91
C GLY A 20 2.97 -23.39 5.50
N VAL A 21 2.67 -22.27 4.81
CA VAL A 21 3.08 -22.02 3.42
C VAL A 21 4.14 -20.93 3.39
N ALA A 22 5.27 -21.23 2.72
CA ALA A 22 6.35 -20.26 2.58
C ALA A 22 5.86 -19.04 1.78
N PRO A 23 5.97 -17.81 2.33
CA PRO A 23 5.47 -16.64 1.63
C PRO A 23 6.29 -16.35 0.36
N PRO A 24 5.65 -15.93 -0.73
CA PRO A 24 6.36 -15.54 -1.94
C PRO A 24 7.09 -14.21 -1.73
N ARG A 25 8.02 -13.89 -2.65
CA ARG A 25 8.59 -12.54 -2.73
C ARG A 25 7.52 -11.56 -3.22
N ILE A 26 7.24 -10.52 -2.44
CA ILE A 26 6.20 -9.52 -2.75
C ILE A 26 6.75 -8.12 -3.05
N GLY A 27 8.07 -7.97 -3.16
CA GLY A 27 8.72 -6.67 -3.39
C GLY A 27 8.51 -5.72 -2.20
N ASN A 28 8.10 -4.48 -2.49
CA ASN A 28 7.86 -3.45 -1.47
C ASN A 28 6.46 -3.52 -0.84
N ALA A 29 5.65 -4.53 -1.17
CA ALA A 29 4.32 -4.67 -0.61
C ALA A 29 4.35 -5.21 0.82
N HIS A 30 3.35 -4.81 1.62
CA HIS A 30 3.13 -5.35 2.95
C HIS A 30 2.45 -6.73 2.90
N TYR A 31 2.77 -7.62 3.84
CA TYR A 31 2.25 -9.00 3.85
C TYR A 31 0.75 -9.08 4.12
N SER A 32 0.22 -8.17 4.93
CA SER A 32 -1.13 -8.25 5.48
C SER A 32 -2.01 -7.04 5.18
N THR A 33 -1.52 -6.05 4.43
CA THR A 33 -2.28 -4.82 4.19
C THR A 33 -2.09 -4.29 2.77
N ALA A 34 -3.17 -3.84 2.14
CA ALA A 34 -3.14 -3.20 0.84
C ALA A 34 -4.09 -1.99 0.79
N PRO A 35 -3.72 -0.88 0.12
CA PRO A 35 -2.43 -0.62 -0.52
C PRO A 35 -1.38 -0.13 0.49
N PHE A 36 -0.32 -0.91 0.66
CA PHE A 36 0.88 -0.56 1.42
C PHE A 36 2.09 -0.99 0.61
N GLU A 37 2.55 -0.13 -0.29
CA GLU A 37 3.69 -0.42 -1.19
C GLU A 37 4.25 0.85 -1.86
N THR A 38 5.33 0.68 -2.62
CA THR A 38 5.84 1.70 -3.53
C THR A 38 5.08 1.69 -4.86
N LEU A 39 4.56 2.84 -5.25
CA LEU A 39 3.73 3.06 -6.43
C LEU A 39 4.37 4.10 -7.35
N ALA A 40 4.28 3.88 -8.66
CA ALA A 40 4.71 4.84 -9.67
C ALA A 40 3.73 6.01 -9.79
N CYS A 41 4.25 7.24 -9.81
CA CYS A 41 3.51 8.47 -10.04
C CYS A 41 4.20 9.32 -11.14
N ALA A 42 3.59 10.44 -11.55
CA ALA A 42 4.13 11.26 -12.62
C ALA A 42 5.54 11.82 -12.35
N ALA A 43 5.86 12.10 -11.09
CA ALA A 43 7.10 12.73 -10.66
C ALA A 43 8.16 11.72 -10.15
N GLY A 44 7.91 10.42 -10.25
CA GLY A 44 8.78 9.38 -9.72
C GLY A 44 8.00 8.27 -9.01
N SER A 45 8.49 7.83 -7.86
CA SER A 45 7.85 6.80 -7.04
C SER A 45 7.50 7.34 -5.65
N ILE A 46 6.35 6.90 -5.13
CA ILE A 46 5.86 7.26 -3.81
C ILE A 46 5.56 6.00 -3.00
N VAL A 47 5.80 6.03 -1.69
CA VAL A 47 5.32 5.00 -0.76
C VAL A 47 3.96 5.44 -0.24
N ILE A 48 2.95 4.58 -0.40
CA ILE A 48 1.62 4.79 0.15
C ILE A 48 1.37 3.72 1.20
N CYS A 49 0.84 4.14 2.36
CA CYS A 49 0.47 3.29 3.48
C CYS A 49 -0.99 3.57 3.85
N ALA A 50 -1.95 3.03 3.10
CA ALA A 50 -3.37 3.11 3.46
C ALA A 50 -3.75 1.84 4.22
N ALA A 51 -3.46 1.85 5.53
CA ALA A 51 -3.50 0.64 6.35
C ALA A 51 -4.91 0.20 6.75
N ASP A 52 -5.86 1.12 6.73
CA ASP A 52 -7.27 0.91 7.08
C ASP A 52 -8.20 1.42 5.97
N ASP A 53 -9.50 1.19 6.16
CA ASP A 53 -10.53 1.52 5.17
C ASP A 53 -10.73 3.04 5.02
N ASP A 54 -10.50 3.82 6.09
CA ASP A 54 -10.66 5.28 6.08
C ASP A 54 -9.52 5.95 5.30
N LEU A 55 -8.28 5.53 5.54
CA LEU A 55 -7.12 5.95 4.76
C LEU A 55 -7.25 5.54 3.30
N PHE A 56 -7.80 4.36 3.03
CA PHE A 56 -8.07 3.92 1.66
C PHE A 56 -9.12 4.80 0.98
N ALA A 57 -10.22 5.13 1.68
CA ALA A 57 -11.24 6.03 1.16
C ALA A 57 -10.67 7.43 0.86
N ARG A 58 -9.84 7.98 1.76
CA ARG A 58 -9.12 9.25 1.56
C ARG A 58 -8.21 9.18 0.35
N LEU A 59 -7.46 8.10 0.17
CA LEU A 59 -6.61 7.88 -1.00
C LEU A 59 -7.44 7.90 -2.30
N CYS A 60 -8.57 7.17 -2.34
CA CYS A 60 -9.46 7.13 -3.49
C CYS A 60 -9.99 8.52 -3.87
N ALA A 61 -10.38 9.33 -2.87
CA ALA A 61 -10.82 10.70 -3.08
C ALA A 61 -9.71 11.58 -3.68
N VAL A 62 -8.45 11.41 -3.24
CA VAL A 62 -7.30 12.19 -3.73
C VAL A 62 -6.94 11.85 -5.17
N ILE A 63 -7.09 10.59 -5.61
CA ILE A 63 -6.75 10.19 -6.99
C ILE A 63 -7.91 10.39 -7.98
N ASP A 64 -8.94 11.13 -7.58
CA ASP A 64 -10.16 11.38 -8.35
C ASP A 64 -10.77 10.07 -8.86
N ARG A 65 -10.83 9.08 -7.95
CA ARG A 65 -11.66 7.90 -8.08
C ARG A 65 -12.90 8.12 -7.22
N PRO A 66 -13.89 8.93 -7.67
CA PRO A 66 -15.19 8.91 -7.04
C PRO A 66 -15.75 7.50 -7.25
N ASP A 67 -16.18 6.90 -6.15
CA ASP A 67 -16.92 5.64 -6.04
C ASP A 67 -16.18 4.30 -6.20
N PRO A 68 -16.00 3.59 -5.06
CA PRO A 68 -16.26 2.15 -4.98
C PRO A 68 -17.77 1.80 -4.93
N VAL A 69 -18.69 2.74 -5.21
CA VAL A 69 -20.14 2.52 -5.08
C VAL A 69 -20.74 1.73 -6.25
N VAL A 70 -20.06 1.62 -7.40
CA VAL A 70 -20.62 0.98 -8.62
C VAL A 70 -19.95 -0.36 -8.97
N ASP A 71 -18.83 -0.72 -8.34
CA ASP A 71 -18.13 -1.98 -8.57
C ASP A 71 -18.05 -2.77 -7.25
N PRO A 72 -18.43 -4.05 -7.16
CA PRO A 72 -18.38 -4.87 -5.94
C PRO A 72 -16.95 -5.18 -5.42
N ARG A 73 -16.01 -4.24 -5.58
CA ARG A 73 -14.57 -4.38 -5.36
C ARG A 73 -14.13 -3.62 -4.08
N PRO A 74 -12.92 -3.89 -3.59
CA PRO A 74 -12.68 -4.31 -2.21
C PRO A 74 -12.90 -3.21 -1.16
N ARG A 75 -14.02 -3.31 -0.40
CA ARG A 75 -14.30 -2.39 0.71
C ARG A 75 -13.37 -2.62 1.91
N VAL A 76 -13.01 -3.88 2.14
CA VAL A 76 -12.20 -4.31 3.28
C VAL A 76 -10.82 -4.79 2.85
N ASN A 77 -9.85 -4.69 3.75
CA ASN A 77 -8.46 -5.06 3.50
C ASN A 77 -8.26 -6.46 2.89
N SER A 78 -9.06 -7.46 3.30
CA SER A 78 -8.98 -8.83 2.75
C SER A 78 -9.23 -8.87 1.24
N ASP A 79 -10.19 -8.09 0.76
CA ASP A 79 -10.49 -8.05 -0.66
C ASP A 79 -9.42 -7.24 -1.41
N ARG A 80 -8.85 -6.21 -0.77
CA ARG A 80 -7.73 -5.42 -1.34
C ARG A 80 -6.49 -6.27 -1.54
N LEU A 81 -6.21 -7.17 -0.60
CA LEU A 81 -5.10 -8.12 -0.70
C LEU A 81 -5.25 -9.13 -1.85
N LYS A 82 -6.49 -9.59 -2.10
CA LYS A 82 -6.81 -10.47 -3.24
C LYS A 82 -6.64 -9.75 -4.57
N ALA A 83 -7.10 -8.50 -4.65
CA ALA A 83 -7.07 -7.68 -5.86
C ALA A 83 -5.82 -6.79 -5.97
N ARG A 84 -4.74 -7.06 -5.22
CA ARG A 84 -3.62 -6.13 -5.04
C ARG A 84 -2.98 -5.65 -6.36
N ALA A 85 -2.83 -6.54 -7.33
CA ALA A 85 -2.15 -6.22 -8.59
C ALA A 85 -3.01 -5.31 -9.48
N GLU A 86 -4.32 -5.55 -9.50
CA GLU A 86 -5.30 -4.70 -10.16
C GLU A 86 -5.36 -3.34 -9.46
N LEU A 87 -5.47 -3.34 -8.13
CA LEU A 87 -5.54 -2.13 -7.32
C LEU A 87 -4.29 -1.25 -7.50
N LYS A 88 -3.09 -1.85 -7.54
CA LYS A 88 -1.84 -1.15 -7.83
C LYS A 88 -1.92 -0.40 -9.16
N THR A 89 -2.31 -1.11 -10.23
CA THR A 89 -2.38 -0.56 -11.58
C THR A 89 -3.35 0.63 -11.65
N GLU A 90 -4.50 0.50 -11.00
CA GLU A 90 -5.50 1.56 -10.92
C GLU A 90 -4.99 2.79 -10.16
N ILE A 91 -4.35 2.59 -9.00
CA ILE A 91 -3.81 3.69 -8.19
C ILE A 91 -2.68 4.40 -8.94
N GLU A 92 -1.74 3.66 -9.53
CA GLU A 92 -0.65 4.25 -10.33
C GLU A 92 -1.18 5.07 -11.52
N SER A 93 -2.24 4.58 -12.18
CA SER A 93 -2.92 5.32 -13.24
C SER A 93 -3.49 6.65 -12.74
N GLY A 94 -4.12 6.67 -11.56
CA GLY A 94 -4.60 7.89 -10.91
C GLY A 94 -3.47 8.85 -10.51
N LEU A 95 -2.41 8.33 -9.88
CA LEU A 95 -1.25 9.09 -9.44
C LEU A 95 -0.47 9.73 -10.61
N ARG A 96 -0.44 9.07 -11.77
CA ARG A 96 0.16 9.63 -12.99
C ARG A 96 -0.65 10.78 -13.58
N ARG A 97 -1.99 10.71 -13.51
CA ARG A 97 -2.85 11.80 -14.00
C ARG A 97 -2.74 13.06 -13.15
N ARG A 98 -2.70 12.92 -11.83
CA ARG A 98 -2.82 14.07 -10.91
C ARG A 98 -1.52 14.76 -10.53
N GLY A 99 -0.37 14.38 -11.10
CA GLY A 99 0.90 15.05 -10.84
C GLY A 99 1.15 15.25 -9.34
N TRP A 100 1.45 14.17 -8.61
CA TRP A 100 1.63 14.24 -7.14
C TRP A 100 2.75 15.23 -6.78
N ARG A 101 2.38 16.47 -6.46
CA ARG A 101 3.27 17.54 -6.06
C ARG A 101 2.63 18.20 -4.83
N LEU A 102 3.17 17.84 -3.66
CA LEU A 102 2.84 18.40 -2.34
C LEU A 102 1.40 18.17 -1.79
N ALA A 103 1.08 16.94 -1.41
CA ALA A 103 0.16 16.71 -0.27
C ALA A 103 0.90 16.73 1.09
N GLN A 104 2.20 17.09 1.11
CA GLN A 104 2.98 17.28 2.34
C GLN A 104 2.79 18.67 2.97
N ASP A 105 2.03 19.57 2.34
CA ASP A 105 1.78 20.95 2.81
C ASP A 105 0.44 21.12 3.55
N THR A 106 -0.25 20.03 3.92
CA THR A 106 -1.37 20.12 4.87
C THR A 106 -0.79 20.04 6.30
N PRO A 107 -0.77 21.13 7.09
CA PRO A 107 -0.29 21.08 8.46
C PRO A 107 -1.33 20.36 9.31
N GLY A 108 -1.16 19.05 9.55
CA GLY A 108 -2.10 18.32 10.40
C GLY A 108 -1.79 16.85 10.67
N ASP A 109 -1.46 16.05 9.65
CA ASP A 109 -1.44 14.59 9.82
C ASP A 109 -0.02 14.04 9.61
N GLY A 110 0.67 13.80 10.72
CA GLY A 110 2.00 13.21 10.74
C GLY A 110 2.02 11.77 10.25
N ALA A 111 2.38 11.53 8.99
CA ALA A 111 2.80 10.22 8.49
C ALA A 111 3.42 10.31 7.08
N ALA A 112 4.48 11.10 6.89
CA ALA A 112 5.27 11.02 5.67
C ALA A 112 6.74 11.37 5.92
N HIS A 113 7.48 10.46 6.56
CA HIS A 113 8.93 10.59 6.62
C HIS A 113 9.52 10.36 5.22
N ARG A 114 10.12 11.42 4.66
CA ARG A 114 11.04 11.34 3.52
C ARG A 114 12.11 10.29 3.80
N VAL A 115 12.13 9.22 3.01
CA VAL A 115 13.33 8.39 2.86
C VAL A 115 14.23 9.13 1.89
N HIS A 116 15.03 10.06 2.41
CA HIS A 116 16.22 10.54 1.71
C HIS A 116 17.35 9.56 2.02
N GLN A 117 17.98 9.04 0.96
CA GLN A 117 19.32 8.47 1.06
C GLN A 117 20.33 9.57 1.33
#